data_AF-A0A3B1DW79-F1
#
_entry.id   AF-A0A3B1DW79-F1
#
_cell.length_a   1.000
_cell.length_b   1.000
_cell.length_c   1.000
_cell.angle_alpha   90.00
_cell.angle_beta   90.00
_cell.angle_gamma   90.00
#
_symmetry.space_group_name_H-M   'P 1'
#
loop_
_entity.id
_entity.type
_entity.pdbx_description
1 polymer ?
#
loop_
_entity_poly.entity_id
_entity_poly.type
_entity_poly.pdbx_seq_one_letter_code
_entity_poly.pdbx_strand_id
1 'polypeptide(L)'
;MPDLTINVREVLGSRAGDLLDHECRTVSKDALHCPGPDFVDRVVAQTDRNANVLGNYQRLLNSGRLGGTGFVSILPVDQGIEHSAGASFAPNPEYFDPENIVKLAIEGGCNAVASTFGVLGAVSRKYAHKIPFLVKFNHNELMTYPNTFNQIPFGNIRQCFEMGAAAVGATIYFGSPESGEQIQYVADMF
;
A
#
# COMPACT_ATOMS: atom_id res chain seq x y z
N MET A 1 -16.75 16.98 9.41
CA MET A 1 -16.92 15.53 9.17
C MET A 1 -17.63 14.96 10.39
N PRO A 2 -18.60 14.03 10.24
CA PRO A 2 -19.16 13.35 11.39
C PRO A 2 -18.05 12.66 12.18
N ASP A 3 -18.18 12.64 13.50
CA ASP A 3 -17.29 11.87 14.37
C ASP A 3 -17.55 10.38 14.11
N LEU A 4 -16.67 9.76 13.31
CA LEU A 4 -16.70 8.34 12.97
C LEU A 4 -16.01 7.49 14.05
N THR A 5 -15.69 8.06 15.21
CA THR A 5 -15.01 7.35 16.29
C THR A 5 -15.96 6.34 16.90
N ILE A 6 -15.70 5.05 16.65
CA ILE A 6 -16.44 3.96 17.27
C ILE A 6 -15.85 3.66 18.66
N ASN A 7 -16.72 3.37 19.62
CA ASN A 7 -16.28 2.77 20.87
C ASN A 7 -15.99 1.28 20.62
N VAL A 8 -14.74 0.95 20.31
CA VAL A 8 -14.33 -0.41 19.94
C VAL A 8 -14.67 -1.42 21.03
N ARG A 9 -14.53 -1.06 22.32
CA ARG A 9 -14.89 -1.96 23.43
C ARG A 9 -16.39 -2.26 23.45
N GLU A 10 -17.24 -1.26 23.20
CA GLU A 10 -18.69 -1.44 23.13
C GLU A 10 -19.09 -2.34 21.96
N VAL A 11 -18.51 -2.10 20.78
CA VAL A 11 -18.77 -2.93 19.57
C VAL A 11 -18.36 -4.39 19.79
N LEU A 12 -17.25 -4.63 20.48
CA LEU A 12 -16.76 -5.98 20.76
C LEU A 12 -17.48 -6.66 21.93
N GLY A 13 -18.16 -5.91 22.80
CA GLY A 13 -18.92 -6.43 23.93
C GLY A 13 -18.09 -7.37 24.81
N SER A 14 -18.60 -8.58 25.05
CA SER A 14 -17.94 -9.59 25.88
C SER A 14 -16.59 -10.07 25.35
N ARG A 15 -16.31 -9.90 24.05
CA ARG A 15 -15.03 -10.29 23.43
C ARG A 15 -13.93 -9.25 23.58
N ALA A 16 -14.26 -8.06 24.10
CA ALA A 16 -13.32 -6.95 24.18
C ALA A 16 -12.08 -7.30 25.02
N GLY A 17 -12.27 -7.98 26.16
CA GLY A 17 -11.17 -8.39 27.04
C GLY A 17 -10.20 -9.33 26.34
N ASP A 18 -10.73 -10.39 25.74
CA ASP A 18 -9.92 -11.41 25.06
C ASP A 18 -9.11 -10.86 23.87
N LEU A 19 -9.64 -9.84 23.16
CA LEU A 19 -9.03 -9.29 21.95
C LEU A 19 -8.11 -8.09 22.22
N LEU A 20 -8.49 -7.20 23.13
CA LEU A 20 -7.79 -5.92 23.32
C LEU A 20 -6.79 -5.94 24.46
N ASP A 21 -6.98 -6.83 25.44
CA ASP A 21 -6.12 -6.90 26.64
C ASP A 21 -5.02 -7.97 26.49
N HIS A 22 -4.94 -8.64 25.33
CA HIS A 22 -3.87 -9.60 25.04
C HIS A 22 -2.51 -8.91 24.94
N GLU A 23 -1.55 -9.39 25.74
CA GLU A 23 -0.14 -9.02 25.66
C GLU A 23 0.70 -10.26 25.35
N CYS A 24 1.47 -10.22 24.25
CA CYS A 24 2.43 -11.28 23.94
C CYS A 24 3.59 -11.24 24.93
N ARG A 25 3.71 -12.29 25.76
CA ARG A 25 4.81 -12.43 26.74
C ARG A 25 5.99 -13.27 26.22
N THR A 26 5.87 -13.87 25.04
CA THR A 26 6.89 -14.76 24.47
C THR A 26 8.10 -13.98 23.95
N VAL A 27 7.86 -12.86 23.26
CA VAL A 27 8.90 -11.96 22.76
C VAL A 27 8.55 -10.56 23.23
N SER A 28 9.42 -9.97 24.07
CA SER A 28 9.20 -8.61 24.57
C SER A 28 9.26 -7.59 23.43
N LYS A 29 8.39 -6.57 23.51
CA LYS A 29 8.44 -5.40 22.63
C LYS A 29 9.80 -4.69 22.66
N ASP A 30 10.52 -4.76 23.77
CA ASP A 30 11.84 -4.12 23.93
C ASP A 30 12.92 -4.78 23.07
N ALA A 31 12.67 -6.00 22.58
CA ALA A 31 13.54 -6.69 21.62
C ALA A 31 13.25 -6.30 20.16
N LEU A 32 12.28 -5.41 19.90
CA LEU A 32 11.82 -5.05 18.57
C LEU A 32 12.05 -3.57 18.28
N HIS A 33 12.28 -3.25 17.01
CA HIS A 33 12.19 -1.88 16.53
C HIS A 33 10.72 -1.50 16.36
N CYS A 34 10.11 -0.98 17.42
CA CYS A 34 8.71 -0.56 17.36
C CYS A 34 8.50 0.69 16.50
N PRO A 35 7.37 0.80 15.78
CA PRO A 35 6.96 2.01 15.09
C PRO A 35 6.87 3.21 16.05
N GLY A 36 7.15 4.39 15.54
CA GLY A 36 7.01 5.65 16.27
C GLY A 36 7.24 6.86 15.38
N PRO A 37 6.99 8.08 15.89
CA PRO A 37 7.24 9.33 15.15
C PRO A 37 8.70 9.48 14.71
N ASP A 38 9.62 8.87 15.44
CA ASP A 38 11.07 8.92 15.23
C ASP A 38 11.62 7.75 14.40
N PHE A 39 10.76 6.87 13.87
CA PHE A 39 11.19 5.58 13.30
C PHE A 39 12.19 5.73 12.15
N VAL A 40 12.03 6.75 11.31
CA VAL A 40 12.97 7.01 10.20
C VAL A 40 14.35 7.33 10.75
N ASP A 41 14.47 8.27 11.69
CA ASP A 41 15.75 8.70 12.24
C ASP A 41 16.39 7.62 13.14
N ARG A 42 15.57 6.99 14.00
CA ARG A 42 16.04 6.01 14.99
C ARG A 42 16.43 4.67 14.35
N VAL A 43 15.78 4.25 13.27
CA VAL A 43 15.94 2.90 12.70
C VAL A 43 16.46 2.95 11.26
N VAL A 44 15.81 3.69 10.37
CA VAL A 44 16.06 3.57 8.93
C VAL A 44 17.24 4.42 8.44
N ALA A 45 17.50 5.56 9.07
CA ALA A 45 18.57 6.49 8.68
C ALA A 45 19.98 5.89 8.81
N GLN A 46 20.14 4.80 9.55
CA GLN A 46 21.42 4.09 9.74
C GLN A 46 21.67 3.00 8.67
N THR A 47 20.77 2.86 7.69
CA THR A 47 20.85 1.84 6.63
C THR A 47 21.47 2.40 5.35
N ASP A 48 21.53 1.59 4.29
CA ASP A 48 21.98 1.97 2.95
C ASP A 48 20.93 2.77 2.13
N ARG A 49 19.79 3.14 2.74
CA ARG A 49 18.74 3.89 2.02
C ARG A 49 19.16 5.32 1.79
N ASN A 50 19.07 5.77 0.53
CA ASN A 50 19.42 7.13 0.16
C ASN A 50 18.41 8.15 0.72
N ALA A 51 18.80 9.44 0.70
CA ALA A 51 17.98 10.53 1.22
C ALA A 51 16.58 10.64 0.59
N ASN A 52 16.43 10.30 -0.70
CA ASN A 52 15.13 10.33 -1.38
C ASN A 52 14.20 9.21 -0.87
N VAL A 53 14.75 8.03 -0.58
CA VAL A 53 14.00 6.93 0.04
C VAL A 53 13.57 7.32 1.46
N LEU A 54 14.47 7.88 2.27
CA LEU A 54 14.15 8.34 3.62
C LEU A 54 13.06 9.42 3.60
N GLY A 55 13.18 10.41 2.71
CA GLY A 55 12.19 11.49 2.56
C GLY A 55 10.80 10.98 2.14
N ASN A 56 10.73 10.05 1.19
CA ASN A 56 9.46 9.45 0.79
C ASN A 56 8.87 8.54 1.88
N TYR A 57 9.70 7.80 2.60
CA TYR A 57 9.22 6.95 3.69
C TYR A 57 8.68 7.79 4.85
N GLN A 58 9.38 8.86 5.23
CA GLN A 58 8.89 9.82 6.22
C GLN A 58 7.57 10.46 5.78
N ARG A 59 7.46 10.84 4.49
CA ARG A 59 6.23 11.40 3.92
C ARG A 59 5.06 10.40 4.04
N LEU A 60 5.29 9.11 3.78
CA LEU A 60 4.29 8.07 3.94
C LEU A 60 3.86 7.92 5.41
N LEU A 61 4.83 7.83 6.34
CA LEU A 61 4.56 7.72 7.78
C LEU A 61 3.84 8.94 8.38
N ASN A 62 4.01 10.13 7.80
CA ASN A 62 3.44 11.39 8.30
C ASN A 62 2.16 11.84 7.58
N SER A 63 1.67 11.08 6.60
CA SER A 63 0.44 11.40 5.88
C SER A 63 -0.80 10.77 6.52
N GLY A 64 -1.97 11.37 6.32
CA GLY A 64 -3.24 10.80 6.74
C GLY A 64 -3.47 10.81 8.26
N ARG A 65 -4.49 10.08 8.71
CA ARG A 65 -4.96 10.05 10.10
C ARG A 65 -3.94 9.42 11.07
N LEU A 66 -3.11 8.50 10.59
CA LEU A 66 -2.06 7.85 11.38
C LEU A 66 -0.71 8.58 11.29
N GLY A 67 -0.68 9.78 10.70
CA GLY A 67 0.53 10.58 10.54
C GLY A 67 1.28 10.77 11.87
N GLY A 68 2.58 10.45 11.87
CA GLY A 68 3.44 10.61 13.04
C GLY A 68 3.29 9.53 14.13
N THR A 69 2.42 8.53 13.93
CA THR A 69 2.30 7.40 14.87
C THR A 69 3.35 6.30 14.61
N GLY A 70 3.95 6.30 13.41
CA GLY A 70 4.77 5.20 12.89
C GLY A 70 3.96 4.07 12.25
N PHE A 71 2.63 4.03 12.44
CA PHE A 71 1.73 3.11 11.77
C PHE A 71 1.21 3.69 10.46
N VAL A 72 0.80 2.80 9.55
CA VAL A 72 0.30 3.18 8.22
C VAL A 72 -1.03 2.52 7.92
N SER A 73 -1.92 3.27 7.30
CA SER A 73 -3.14 2.80 6.65
C SER A 73 -3.03 3.11 5.17
N ILE A 74 -2.98 2.07 4.35
CA ILE A 74 -2.87 2.18 2.89
C ILE A 74 -4.17 1.65 2.31
N LEU A 75 -4.78 2.34 1.35
CA LEU A 75 -5.93 1.83 0.60
C LEU A 75 -5.43 1.07 -0.65
N PRO A 76 -5.49 -0.28 -0.69
CA PRO A 76 -5.07 -1.05 -1.85
C PRO A 76 -6.26 -1.28 -2.79
N VAL A 77 -6.17 -0.78 -4.03
CA VAL A 77 -7.18 -1.00 -5.07
C VAL A 77 -6.47 -1.29 -6.41
N ASP A 78 -5.92 -2.48 -6.57
CA ASP A 78 -5.37 -3.01 -7.81
C ASP A 78 -6.26 -4.08 -8.47
N GLN A 79 -7.38 -4.43 -7.82
CA GLN A 79 -8.30 -5.50 -8.26
C GLN A 79 -8.87 -5.30 -9.68
N GLY A 80 -8.93 -4.07 -10.19
CA GLY A 80 -9.37 -3.80 -11.55
C GLY A 80 -8.54 -4.50 -12.62
N ILE A 81 -7.27 -4.80 -12.35
CA ILE A 81 -6.42 -5.63 -13.22
C ILE A 81 -6.35 -7.07 -12.69
N GLU A 82 -6.18 -7.28 -11.38
CA GLU A 82 -6.01 -8.62 -10.79
C GLU A 82 -7.26 -9.53 -10.95
N HIS A 83 -8.47 -8.95 -11.01
CA HIS A 83 -9.74 -9.68 -11.09
C HIS A 83 -10.64 -9.21 -12.25
N SER A 84 -10.14 -8.34 -13.13
CA SER A 84 -10.90 -7.53 -14.09
C SER A 84 -11.76 -6.41 -13.46
N ALA A 85 -11.84 -5.28 -14.17
CA ALA A 85 -12.62 -4.12 -13.76
C ALA A 85 -14.13 -4.43 -13.74
N GLY A 86 -14.60 -5.29 -14.64
CA GLY A 86 -15.99 -5.73 -14.69
C GLY A 86 -16.41 -6.43 -13.39
N ALA A 87 -15.63 -7.39 -12.90
CA ALA A 87 -15.94 -8.08 -11.65
C ALA A 87 -15.79 -7.16 -10.43
N SER A 88 -14.77 -6.29 -10.45
CA SER A 88 -14.39 -5.47 -9.30
C SER A 88 -15.27 -4.23 -9.08
N PHE A 89 -15.66 -3.57 -10.16
CA PHE A 89 -16.29 -2.23 -10.10
C PHE A 89 -17.72 -2.21 -10.61
N ALA A 90 -18.25 -3.29 -11.20
CA ALA A 90 -19.67 -3.35 -11.56
C ALA A 90 -20.64 -3.12 -10.37
N PRO A 91 -20.36 -3.60 -9.14
CA PRO A 91 -21.22 -3.31 -7.99
C PRO A 91 -21.28 -1.84 -7.61
N ASN A 92 -20.21 -1.08 -7.89
CA ASN A 92 -20.18 0.37 -7.72
C ASN A 92 -19.43 1.05 -8.88
N PRO A 93 -20.16 1.38 -9.97
CA PRO A 93 -19.55 1.85 -11.22
C PRO A 93 -18.74 3.14 -11.14
N GLU A 94 -18.86 3.92 -10.05
CA GLU A 94 -18.05 5.13 -9.89
C GLU A 94 -16.55 4.83 -9.84
N TYR A 95 -16.16 3.62 -9.40
CA TYR A 95 -14.76 3.21 -9.30
C TYR A 95 -14.13 2.77 -10.62
N PHE A 96 -14.89 2.78 -11.72
CA PHE A 96 -14.27 2.77 -13.06
C PHE A 96 -13.46 4.05 -13.32
N ASP A 97 -13.77 5.17 -12.66
CA ASP A 97 -12.96 6.38 -12.67
C ASP A 97 -11.84 6.26 -11.61
N PRO A 98 -10.56 6.23 -12.02
CA PRO A 98 -9.41 6.21 -11.10
C PRO A 98 -9.41 7.31 -10.03
N GLU A 99 -10.01 8.46 -10.31
CA GLU A 99 -10.06 9.58 -9.37
C GLU A 99 -10.81 9.22 -8.09
N ASN A 100 -11.86 8.40 -8.19
CA ASN A 100 -12.69 8.04 -7.03
C ASN A 100 -11.96 7.12 -6.06
N ILE A 101 -11.02 6.31 -6.55
CA ILE A 101 -10.10 5.52 -5.70
C ILE A 101 -9.24 6.44 -4.83
N VAL A 102 -8.68 7.49 -5.44
CA VAL A 102 -7.80 8.44 -4.73
C VAL A 102 -8.61 9.32 -3.77
N LYS A 103 -9.80 9.77 -4.16
CA LYS A 103 -10.72 10.50 -3.27
C LYS A 103 -11.07 9.67 -2.05
N LEU A 104 -11.42 8.40 -2.24
CA LEU A 104 -11.72 7.48 -1.14
C LEU A 104 -10.54 7.35 -0.17
N ALA A 105 -9.30 7.23 -0.67
CA ALA A 105 -8.12 7.17 0.19
C ALA A 105 -7.92 8.45 1.02
N ILE A 106 -8.14 9.62 0.41
CA ILE A 106 -8.03 10.92 1.09
C ILE A 106 -9.13 11.08 2.14
N GLU A 107 -10.38 10.78 1.78
CA GLU A 107 -11.55 10.85 2.69
C GLU A 107 -11.43 9.85 3.85
N GLY A 108 -10.90 8.66 3.56
CA GLY A 108 -10.59 7.62 4.56
C GLY A 108 -9.47 8.02 5.52
N GLY A 109 -8.69 9.05 5.20
CA GLY A 109 -7.53 9.49 5.97
C GLY A 109 -6.35 8.53 5.87
N CYS A 110 -6.17 7.87 4.72
CA CYS A 110 -5.07 6.94 4.49
C CYS A 110 -3.72 7.67 4.39
N ASN A 111 -2.65 7.00 4.80
CA ASN A 111 -1.27 7.42 4.60
C ASN A 111 -0.87 7.39 3.13
N ALA A 112 -1.43 6.45 2.36
CA ALA A 112 -1.15 6.27 0.94
C ALA A 112 -2.31 5.59 0.22
N VAL A 113 -2.31 5.71 -1.10
CA VAL A 113 -3.15 4.89 -2.00
C VAL A 113 -2.24 3.97 -2.79
N ALA A 114 -2.59 2.68 -2.84
CA ALA A 114 -1.90 1.68 -3.63
C ALA A 114 -2.79 1.23 -4.79
N SER A 115 -2.30 1.33 -6.02
CA SER A 115 -3.01 0.85 -7.21
C SER A 115 -2.03 0.66 -8.37
N THR A 116 -2.53 0.20 -9.50
CA THR A 116 -1.73 -0.13 -10.68
C THR A 116 -1.13 1.11 -11.33
N PHE A 117 -0.06 0.89 -12.09
CA PHE A 117 0.65 1.92 -12.86
C PHE A 117 -0.30 2.82 -13.68
N GLY A 118 -1.23 2.24 -14.44
CA GLY A 118 -2.15 3.00 -15.28
C GLY A 118 -3.19 3.82 -14.49
N VAL A 119 -3.75 3.23 -13.43
CA VAL A 119 -4.76 3.88 -12.58
C VAL A 119 -4.19 5.12 -11.90
N LEU A 120 -3.03 5.00 -11.24
CA LEU A 120 -2.38 6.15 -10.61
C LEU A 120 -1.79 7.11 -11.66
N GLY A 121 -1.35 6.59 -12.80
CA GLY A 121 -0.95 7.37 -13.99
C GLY A 121 -1.97 8.40 -14.43
N ALA A 122 -3.21 7.97 -14.58
CA ALA A 122 -4.31 8.80 -15.08
C ALA A 122 -4.56 10.07 -14.25
N VAL A 123 -4.21 10.05 -12.96
CA VAL A 123 -4.54 11.13 -12.01
C VAL A 123 -3.31 11.71 -11.27
N SER A 124 -2.11 11.27 -11.63
CA SER A 124 -0.83 11.61 -10.99
C SER A 124 -0.60 13.12 -10.81
N ARG A 125 -0.68 13.91 -11.90
CA ARG A 125 -0.46 15.37 -11.85
C ARG A 125 -1.40 16.08 -10.88
N LYS A 126 -2.62 15.54 -10.68
CA LYS A 126 -3.64 16.14 -9.82
C LYS A 126 -3.49 15.77 -8.33
N TYR A 127 -2.90 14.61 -8.03
CA TYR A 127 -2.95 14.02 -6.68
C TYR A 127 -1.62 13.51 -6.10
N ALA A 128 -0.60 13.21 -6.89
CA ALA A 128 0.66 12.65 -6.38
C ALA A 128 1.37 13.56 -5.36
N HIS A 129 1.08 14.86 -5.35
CA HIS A 129 1.56 15.84 -4.37
C HIS A 129 0.64 16.02 -3.15
N LYS A 130 -0.55 15.41 -3.15
CA LYS A 130 -1.58 15.53 -2.09
C LYS A 130 -1.63 14.31 -1.18
N ILE A 131 -1.43 13.12 -1.75
CA ILE A 131 -1.37 11.84 -1.03
C ILE A 131 -0.23 10.99 -1.63
N PRO A 132 0.58 10.30 -0.80
CA PRO A 132 1.56 9.34 -1.28
C PRO A 132 0.95 8.26 -2.17
N PHE A 133 1.54 8.07 -3.33
CA PHE A 133 1.21 6.99 -4.25
C PHE A 133 2.17 5.81 -4.02
N LEU A 134 1.61 4.61 -3.88
CA LEU A 134 2.32 3.34 -3.88
C LEU A 134 1.94 2.60 -5.17
N VAL A 135 2.81 2.65 -6.18
CA VAL A 135 2.48 2.10 -7.50
C VAL A 135 2.80 0.61 -7.56
N LYS A 136 1.79 -0.21 -7.76
CA LYS A 136 1.94 -1.64 -8.04
C LYS A 136 2.38 -1.84 -9.49
N PHE A 137 3.61 -2.32 -9.69
CA PHE A 137 4.24 -2.35 -11.03
C PHE A 137 4.19 -3.71 -11.74
N ASN A 138 3.84 -4.78 -11.03
CA ASN A 138 3.53 -6.07 -11.63
C ASN A 138 2.06 -6.44 -11.36
N HIS A 139 1.49 -7.35 -12.13
CA HIS A 139 0.14 -7.85 -11.87
C HIS A 139 0.02 -9.33 -12.24
N ASN A 140 -1.05 -9.96 -11.76
CA ASN A 140 -1.44 -11.29 -12.18
C ASN A 140 -1.91 -11.28 -13.65
N GLU A 141 -1.32 -12.14 -14.49
CA GLU A 141 -1.70 -12.27 -15.89
C GLU A 141 -2.98 -13.10 -16.08
N LEU A 142 -4.13 -12.48 -15.79
CA LEU A 142 -5.46 -13.11 -15.90
C LEU A 142 -6.11 -12.91 -17.28
N MET A 143 -5.57 -12.04 -18.14
CA MET A 143 -6.20 -11.58 -19.38
C MET A 143 -5.73 -12.37 -20.61
N THR A 144 -5.50 -13.68 -20.42
CA THR A 144 -5.05 -14.64 -21.43
C THR A 144 -6.00 -15.83 -21.52
N TYR A 145 -6.02 -16.55 -22.65
CA TYR A 145 -6.77 -17.80 -22.81
C TYR A 145 -5.84 -18.95 -23.24
N PRO A 146 -5.71 -20.03 -22.44
CA PRO A 146 -6.31 -20.21 -21.11
C PRO A 146 -5.70 -19.24 -20.08
N ASN A 147 -6.45 -18.95 -19.01
CA ASN A 147 -5.95 -18.09 -17.94
C ASN A 147 -4.67 -18.65 -17.34
N THR A 148 -3.70 -17.77 -17.05
CA THR A 148 -2.55 -18.07 -16.21
C THR A 148 -2.61 -17.27 -14.91
N PHE A 149 -1.72 -17.58 -13.97
CA PHE A 149 -1.66 -16.94 -12.65
C PHE A 149 -0.24 -16.48 -12.29
N ASN A 150 0.48 -15.93 -13.28
CA ASN A 150 1.85 -15.45 -13.11
C ASN A 150 1.88 -13.93 -12.86
N GLN A 151 2.72 -13.49 -11.93
CA GLN A 151 2.99 -12.07 -11.72
C GLN A 151 4.02 -11.58 -12.74
N ILE A 152 3.59 -10.73 -13.66
CA ILE A 152 4.44 -10.19 -14.74
C ILE A 152 4.63 -8.67 -14.59
N PRO A 153 5.79 -8.12 -15.00
CA PRO A 153 6.01 -6.68 -15.03
C PRO A 153 5.04 -5.97 -15.98
N PHE A 154 4.53 -4.82 -15.55
CA PHE A 154 3.60 -3.98 -16.33
C PHE A 154 3.91 -2.49 -16.25
N GLY A 155 4.62 -2.08 -15.19
CA GLY A 155 5.10 -0.71 -15.01
C GLY A 155 6.62 -0.60 -15.15
N ASN A 156 7.09 0.61 -15.34
CA ASN A 156 8.51 0.97 -15.28
C ASN A 156 8.76 1.80 -14.01
N ILE A 157 9.70 1.39 -13.15
CA ILE A 157 10.02 2.11 -11.90
C ILE A 157 10.42 3.56 -12.16
N ARG A 158 11.16 3.82 -13.25
CA ARG A 158 11.51 5.18 -13.66
C ARG A 158 10.28 6.04 -13.94
N GLN A 159 9.28 5.49 -14.63
CA GLN A 159 8.04 6.23 -14.90
C GLN A 159 7.23 6.43 -13.61
N CYS A 160 7.25 5.46 -12.70
CA CYS A 160 6.65 5.61 -11.37
C CYS A 160 7.29 6.78 -10.60
N PHE A 161 8.62 6.89 -10.65
CA PHE A 161 9.34 8.02 -10.07
C PHE A 161 8.98 9.34 -10.76
N GLU A 162 9.01 9.40 -12.09
CA GLU A 162 8.72 10.60 -12.88
C GLU A 162 7.28 11.12 -12.69
N MET A 163 6.32 10.25 -12.36
CA MET A 163 4.93 10.65 -12.05
C MET A 163 4.75 11.20 -10.63
N GLY A 164 5.78 11.11 -9.79
CA GLY A 164 5.77 11.55 -8.40
C GLY A 164 5.31 10.49 -7.39
N ALA A 165 5.42 9.18 -7.73
CA ALA A 165 5.13 8.12 -6.78
C ALA A 165 6.10 8.18 -5.58
N ALA A 166 5.57 7.97 -4.38
CA ALA A 166 6.37 7.94 -3.16
C ALA A 166 6.98 6.54 -2.94
N ALA A 167 6.29 5.50 -3.42
CA ALA A 167 6.71 4.12 -3.29
C ALA A 167 6.25 3.31 -4.51
N VAL A 168 6.85 2.14 -4.66
CA VAL A 168 6.44 1.12 -5.63
C VAL A 168 6.25 -0.21 -4.88
N GLY A 169 5.42 -1.09 -5.43
CA GLY A 169 5.12 -2.39 -4.85
C GLY A 169 5.08 -3.49 -5.90
N ALA A 170 5.40 -4.71 -5.48
CA ALA A 170 5.27 -5.91 -6.29
C ALA A 170 4.70 -7.07 -5.48
N THR A 171 4.04 -8.00 -6.17
CA THR A 171 3.62 -9.29 -5.60
C THR A 171 4.58 -10.38 -6.08
N ILE A 172 5.03 -11.23 -5.16
CA ILE A 172 5.80 -12.44 -5.46
C ILE A 172 5.03 -13.62 -4.86
N TYR A 173 4.72 -14.63 -5.66
CA TYR A 173 4.07 -15.86 -5.20
C TYR A 173 5.12 -16.89 -4.79
N PHE A 174 5.66 -16.75 -3.57
CA PHE A 174 6.62 -17.71 -3.04
C PHE A 174 6.10 -19.15 -3.10
N GLY A 175 6.91 -20.06 -3.65
CA GLY A 175 6.57 -21.46 -3.84
C GLY A 175 5.93 -21.79 -5.19
N SER A 176 5.59 -20.80 -6.02
CA SER A 176 5.21 -21.06 -7.43
C SER A 176 6.45 -21.43 -8.27
N PRO A 177 6.29 -22.17 -9.38
CA PRO A 177 7.39 -22.44 -10.31
C PRO A 177 8.11 -21.17 -10.82
N GLU A 178 7.39 -20.06 -10.91
CA GLU A 178 7.86 -18.77 -11.43
C GLU A 178 8.47 -17.87 -10.34
N SER A 179 8.38 -18.25 -9.07
CA SER A 179 8.83 -17.41 -7.94
C SER A 179 10.30 -16.97 -8.04
N GLY A 180 11.18 -17.84 -8.57
CA GLY A 180 12.60 -17.51 -8.79
C GLY A 180 12.80 -16.40 -9.83
N GLU A 181 12.01 -16.39 -10.89
CA GLU A 181 12.00 -15.33 -11.90
C GLU A 181 11.40 -14.04 -11.33
N GLN A 182 10.32 -14.16 -10.55
CA GLN A 182 9.66 -13.03 -9.90
C GLN A 182 10.59 -12.27 -8.96
N ILE A 183 11.37 -13.00 -8.15
CA ILE A 183 12.37 -12.41 -7.26
C ILE A 183 13.45 -11.67 -8.06
N GLN A 184 13.94 -12.27 -9.15
CA GLN A 184 15.02 -11.71 -9.96
C GLN A 184 14.57 -10.44 -10.68
N TYR A 185 13.45 -10.47 -11.40
CA TYR A 185 13.02 -9.27 -12.12
C TYR A 185 12.66 -8.13 -11.16
N VAL A 186 12.06 -8.42 -9.99
CA VAL A 186 11.73 -7.37 -9.01
C VAL A 186 12.99 -6.66 -8.54
N ALA A 187 14.08 -7.42 -8.33
CA ALA A 187 15.38 -6.84 -7.97
C ALA A 187 15.98 -6.02 -9.12
N ASP A 188 15.93 -6.53 -10.35
CA ASP A 188 16.54 -5.90 -11.53
C ASP A 188 15.83 -4.61 -12.00
N MET A 189 14.62 -4.34 -11.51
CA MET A 189 13.85 -3.16 -11.91
C MET A 189 14.27 -1.86 -11.22
N PHE A 190 15.07 -1.92 -10.14
CA PHE A 190 15.55 -0.77 -9.35
C PHE A 190 16.90 -0.24 -9.84
#